data_AF-A0A0B1SII3-F1
#
_entry.id   AF-A0A0B1SII3-F1
#
_cell.length_a   1.000
_cell.length_b   1.000
_cell.length_c   1.000
_cell.angle_alpha   90.00
_cell.angle_beta   90.00
_cell.angle_gamma   90.00
#
_symmetry.space_group_name_H-M   'P 1'
#
loop_
_entity.id
_entity.type
_entity.pdbx_description
1 polymer ?
#
loop_
_entity_poly.entity_id
_entity_poly.type
_entity_poly.pdbx_seq_one_letter_code
_entity_poly.pdbx_strand_id
1 'polypeptide(L)'
;MAKAAVHQLTLSLAAKGSGIPQESTVIALLPITLDTPMNRKWMPKADHSTWTSTSWIAERLHEWTVDKSKRPESGSLLKLKTTGGETEMSNA
;
A
#
# COMPACT_ATOMS: atom_id res chain seq x y z
N MET A 1 -4.84 3.67 16.82
CA MET A 1 -6.03 2.78 16.92
C MET A 1 -6.61 2.44 15.56
N ALA A 2 -7.14 3.40 14.77
CA ALA A 2 -7.82 3.10 13.50
C ALA A 2 -6.99 2.23 12.53
N LYS A 3 -5.73 2.62 12.26
CA LYS A 3 -4.87 1.86 11.31
C LYS A 3 -4.44 0.49 11.84
N ALA A 4 -4.19 0.35 13.14
CA ALA A 4 -3.90 -0.95 13.75
C ALA A 4 -5.06 -1.94 13.59
N ALA A 5 -6.31 -1.48 13.73
CA ALA A 5 -7.48 -2.31 13.47
C ALA A 5 -7.57 -2.77 12.01
N VAL A 6 -7.24 -1.90 11.05
CA VAL A 6 -7.16 -2.28 9.62
C VAL A 6 -6.05 -3.29 9.37
N HIS A 7 -4.87 -3.12 9.98
CA HIS A 7 -3.78 -4.09 9.84
C HIS A 7 -4.22 -5.46 10.34
N GLN A 8 -4.89 -5.52 11.49
CA GLN A 8 -5.40 -6.78 11.99
C GLN A 8 -6.55 -7.36 11.15
N LEU A 9 -7.40 -6.51 10.57
CA LEU A 9 -8.41 -6.96 9.62
C LEU A 9 -7.76 -7.61 8.39
N THR A 10 -6.69 -7.03 7.85
CA THR A 10 -5.93 -7.60 6.72
C THR A 10 -5.42 -9.01 7.02
N LEU A 11 -4.82 -9.23 8.19
CA LEU A 11 -4.36 -10.56 8.62
C LEU A 11 -5.52 -11.54 8.80
N SER A 12 -6.62 -11.09 9.40
CA SER A 12 -7.81 -11.92 9.64
C SER A 12 -8.47 -12.36 8.33
N LEU A 13 -8.54 -11.48 7.33
CA LEU A 13 -9.11 -11.80 6.03
C LEU A 13 -8.22 -12.75 5.22
N ALA A 14 -6.90 -12.71 5.40
CA ALA A 14 -5.98 -13.63 4.74
C ALA A 14 -6.03 -15.07 5.30
N ALA A 15 -6.55 -15.25 6.52
CA ALA A 15 -6.64 -16.56 7.16
C ALA A 15 -7.64 -17.50 6.45
N LYS A 16 -7.39 -18.81 6.54
CA LYS A 16 -8.29 -19.83 6.01
C LYS A 16 -9.68 -19.73 6.66
N GLY A 17 -10.73 -19.78 5.85
CA GLY A 17 -12.11 -19.72 6.34
C GLY A 17 -12.61 -18.31 6.70
N SER A 18 -11.87 -17.25 6.33
CA SER A 18 -12.27 -15.85 6.55
C SER A 18 -13.52 -15.41 5.78
N GLY A 19 -13.93 -16.19 4.78
CA GLY A 19 -15.07 -15.89 3.90
C GLY A 19 -14.71 -15.15 2.62
N ILE A 20 -13.43 -14.81 2.39
CA ILE A 20 -13.00 -14.29 1.08
C ILE A 20 -12.98 -15.42 0.03
N PRO A 21 -13.25 -15.14 -1.25
CA PRO A 21 -13.21 -16.17 -2.30
C PRO A 21 -11.83 -16.82 -2.40
N GLN A 22 -11.80 -18.10 -2.77
CA GLN A 22 -10.55 -18.81 -3.04
C GLN A 22 -9.72 -18.08 -4.11
N GLU A 23 -8.39 -18.20 -4.02
CA GLU A 23 -7.44 -17.53 -4.93
C GLU A 23 -7.46 -15.99 -4.90
N SER A 24 -8.17 -15.40 -3.92
CA SER A 24 -8.11 -13.96 -3.64
C SER A 24 -6.90 -13.63 -2.78
N THR A 25 -6.41 -12.41 -2.91
CA THR A 25 -5.26 -11.89 -2.14
C THR A 25 -5.71 -10.65 -1.40
N VAL A 26 -5.44 -10.58 -0.09
CA VAL A 26 -5.71 -9.41 0.73
C VAL A 26 -4.39 -8.79 1.13
N ILE A 27 -4.22 -7.50 0.91
CA ILE A 27 -3.00 -6.77 1.27
C ILE A 27 -3.37 -5.40 1.83
N ALA A 28 -2.52 -4.83 2.67
CA ALA A 28 -2.63 -3.43 3.09
C ALA A 28 -1.42 -2.64 2.58
N LEU A 29 -1.67 -1.48 1.99
CA LEU A 29 -0.64 -0.50 1.67
C LEU A 29 -0.51 0.51 2.81
N LEU A 30 0.72 0.71 3.29
CA LEU A 30 1.07 1.57 4.41
C LEU A 30 1.97 2.71 3.90
N PRO A 31 1.45 3.67 3.12
CA PRO A 31 2.21 4.84 2.71
C PRO A 31 2.48 5.77 3.89
N ILE A 32 3.63 6.45 3.84
CA ILE A 32 3.97 7.53 4.78
C ILE A 32 3.18 8.79 4.41
N THR A 33 3.51 9.40 3.25
CA THR A 33 2.82 10.58 2.72
C THR A 33 2.61 10.39 1.23
N LEU A 34 1.37 10.52 0.77
CA LEU A 34 1.04 10.49 -0.65
C LEU A 34 1.23 11.88 -1.27
N ASP A 35 1.75 11.92 -2.49
CA ASP A 35 1.80 13.14 -3.27
C ASP A 35 0.41 13.45 -3.85
N THR A 36 -0.31 14.36 -3.19
CA THR A 36 -1.67 14.77 -3.60
C THR A 36 -1.75 16.29 -3.71
N PRO A 37 -2.66 16.83 -4.56
CA PRO A 37 -2.85 18.27 -4.68
C PRO A 37 -3.16 18.94 -3.33
N MET A 38 -3.93 18.27 -2.48
CA MET A 38 -4.28 18.77 -1.15
C MET A 38 -3.05 18.82 -0.23
N ASN A 39 -2.23 17.77 -0.22
CA ASN A 39 -0.98 17.77 0.56
C ASN A 39 -0.03 18.86 0.08
N ARG A 40 0.13 19.05 -1.24
CA ARG A 40 0.97 20.13 -1.80
C ARG A 40 0.45 21.52 -1.41
N LYS A 41 -0.86 21.74 -1.44
CA LYS A 41 -1.49 23.01 -1.05
C LYS A 41 -1.22 23.38 0.41
N TRP A 42 -1.36 22.41 1.32
CA TRP A 42 -1.25 22.67 2.77
C TRP A 42 0.15 22.47 3.35
N MET A 43 1.03 21.75 2.64
CA MET A 43 2.43 21.56 2.99
C MET A 43 3.36 21.99 1.83
N PRO A 44 3.31 23.27 1.40
CA PRO A 44 4.03 23.73 0.21
C PRO A 44 5.55 23.74 0.37
N LYS A 45 6.05 23.78 1.61
CA LYS A 45 7.49 23.81 1.93
C LYS A 45 8.07 22.46 2.36
N ALA A 46 7.25 21.40 2.38
CA ALA A 46 7.74 20.07 2.70
C ALA A 46 8.66 19.54 1.59
N ASP A 47 9.52 18.58 1.94
CA ASP A 47 10.33 17.88 0.94
C ASP A 47 9.47 16.87 0.18
N HIS A 48 8.98 17.28 -0.99
CA HIS A 48 8.13 16.43 -1.84
C HIS A 48 8.88 15.24 -2.44
N SER A 49 10.22 15.21 -2.40
CA SER A 49 11.01 14.03 -2.83
C SER A 49 10.82 12.82 -1.91
N THR A 50 10.18 13.01 -0.75
CA THR A 50 9.84 11.95 0.22
C THR A 50 8.40 11.47 0.08
N TRP A 51 7.62 12.02 -0.86
CA TRP A 51 6.20 11.71 -1.01
C TRP A 51 5.97 10.67 -2.09
N THR A 52 5.18 9.66 -1.78
CA THR A 52 4.88 8.56 -2.70
C THR A 52 3.92 9.02 -3.79
N SER A 53 4.31 8.87 -5.05
CA SER A 53 3.46 9.16 -6.19
C SER A 53 2.21 8.25 -6.21
N THR A 54 1.05 8.84 -6.52
CA THR A 54 -0.18 8.07 -6.74
C THR A 54 -0.13 7.21 -8.00
N SER A 55 0.62 7.62 -9.03
CA SER A 55 0.81 6.83 -10.25
C SER A 55 1.58 5.54 -9.97
N TRP A 56 2.61 5.61 -9.11
CA TRP A 56 3.39 4.45 -8.70
C TRP A 56 2.50 3.40 -8.02
N ILE A 57 1.57 3.83 -7.16
CA ILE A 57 0.60 2.93 -6.52
C ILE A 57 -0.36 2.33 -7.56
N ALA A 58 -0.87 3.15 -8.48
CA ALA A 58 -1.77 2.67 -9.53
C ALA A 58 -1.11 1.60 -10.42
N GLU A 59 0.16 1.78 -10.76
CA GLU A 59 0.93 0.79 -11.53
C GLU A 59 1.08 -0.54 -10.79
N ARG A 60 1.39 -0.52 -9.49
CA ARG A 60 1.46 -1.76 -8.68
C ARG A 60 0.10 -2.46 -8.57
N LEU A 61 -0.97 -1.70 -8.31
CA LEU A 61 -2.32 -2.26 -8.26
C LEU A 61 -2.74 -2.87 -9.60
N HIS A 62 -2.40 -2.21 -10.71
CA HIS A 62 -2.63 -2.73 -12.05
C HIS A 62 -1.87 -4.04 -12.26
N GLU A 63 -0.56 -4.06 -11.98
CA GLU A 63 0.31 -5.25 -12.09
C GLU A 63 -0.26 -6.45 -11.31
N TRP A 64 -0.67 -6.24 -10.06
CA TRP A 64 -1.27 -7.30 -9.23
C TRP A 64 -2.64 -7.78 -9.70
N THR A 65 -3.36 -6.93 -10.42
CA THR A 65 -4.66 -7.30 -10.99
C THR A 65 -4.47 -8.18 -12.22
N VAL A 66 -3.51 -7.85 -13.09
CA VAL A 66 -3.28 -8.54 -14.36
C VAL A 66 -2.39 -9.79 -14.23
N ASP A 67 -1.43 -9.77 -13.32
CA ASP A 67 -0.47 -10.86 -13.12
C ASP A 67 -0.51 -11.34 -11.66
N LYS A 68 -1.13 -12.51 -11.45
CA LYS A 68 -1.23 -13.13 -10.13
C LYS A 68 0.14 -13.46 -9.53
N SER A 69 1.15 -13.76 -10.35
CA SER A 69 2.49 -14.14 -9.87
C SER A 69 3.26 -12.96 -9.26
N LYS A 70 2.84 -11.73 -9.57
CA LYS A 70 3.42 -10.49 -9.04
C LYS A 70 2.80 -10.07 -7.72
N ARG A 71 1.72 -10.73 -7.28
CA ARG A 71 1.04 -10.39 -6.03
C ARG A 71 1.93 -10.69 -4.83
N PRO A 72 1.98 -9.79 -3.84
CA PRO A 72 2.53 -10.10 -2.53
C PRO A 72 1.74 -11.23 -1.86
N GLU A 73 2.33 -11.82 -0.82
CA GLU A 73 1.64 -12.82 -0.01
C GLU A 73 0.35 -12.24 0.60
N SER A 74 -0.73 -13.03 0.62
CA SER A 74 -1.98 -12.61 1.26
C SER A 74 -1.75 -12.38 2.76
N GLY A 75 -2.24 -11.26 3.27
CA GLY A 75 -2.01 -10.78 4.64
C GLY A 75 -0.87 -9.77 4.75
N SER A 76 -0.11 -9.54 3.67
CA SER A 76 1.05 -8.62 3.70
C SER A 76 0.65 -7.19 4.09
N LEU A 77 1.46 -6.60 4.98
CA LEU A 77 1.42 -5.19 5.35
C LEU A 77 2.59 -4.48 4.67
N LEU A 78 2.33 -3.84 3.52
CA LEU A 78 3.35 -3.31 2.63
C LEU A 78 3.63 -1.83 2.96
N LYS A 79 4.76 -1.58 3.60
CA LYS A 79 5.27 -0.23 3.85
C LYS A 79 5.79 0.38 2.56
N LEU A 80 5.30 1.58 2.22
CA LEU A 80 5.78 2.36 1.08
C LEU A 80 6.59 3.53 1.60
N LYS A 81 7.88 3.56 1.25
CA LYS A 81 8.81 4.63 1.63
C LYS A 81 9.39 5.24 0.37
N THR A 82 9.28 6.57 0.25
CA THR A 82 9.90 7.31 -0.85
C THR A 82 11.09 8.11 -0.33
N THR A 83 12.23 8.00 -1.01
CA THR A 83 13.45 8.74 -0.69
C THR A 83 14.07 9.23 -1.99
N GLY A 84 14.28 10.54 -2.13
CA GLY A 84 14.86 11.10 -3.36
C GLY A 84 14.01 10.86 -4.63
N GLY A 85 12.70 10.72 -4.48
CA GLY A 85 11.76 10.42 -5.58
C GLY A 85 11.60 8.93 -5.90
N GLU A 86 12.45 8.05 -5.35
CA GLU A 86 12.35 6.61 -5.55
C GLU A 86 11.53 5.98 -4.44
N THR A 87 10.56 5.14 -4.83
CA THR A 87 9.66 4.46 -3.87
C THR A 87 10.03 3.00 -3.74
N GLU A 88 10.31 2.59 -2.50
CA GLU A 88 10.57 1.21 -2.11
C GLU A 88 9.37 0.63 -1.36
N MET A 89 9.16 -0.67 -1.54
CA MET A 89 8.11 -1.45 -0.88
C MET A 89 8.74 -2.58 -0.07
N SER A 90 8.34 -2.71 1.19
CA SER A 90 8.83 -3.74 2.13
C SER A 90 7.70 -4.23 3.04
N ASN A 91 7.81 -5.46 3.55
CA ASN A 91 6.90 -5.95 4.58
C ASN A 91 7.20 -5.28 5.93
N ALA A 92 6.14 -4.91 6.65
CA ALA A 92 6.20 -4.33 7.98
C ALA A 92 6.32 -5.39 9.09
#